data_AF-A0A645J9G6-F1
#
_entry.id   AF-A0A645J9G6-F1
#
_cell.length_a   1.000
_cell.length_b   1.000
_cell.length_c   1.000
_cell.angle_alpha   90.00
_cell.angle_beta   90.00
_cell.angle_gamma   90.00
#
_symmetry.space_group_name_H-M   'P 1'
#
loop_
_entity.id
_entity.type
_entity.pdbx_description
1 polymer ?
#
loop_
_entity_poly.entity_id
_entity_poly.type
_entity_poly.pdbx_seq_one_letter_code
_entity_poly.pdbx_strand_id
1 'polypeptide(L)' 'MPSGAGHDAMKLHEIMPQAMLFVRGMNAGISHNPLEASTSDDMQLSVDAFTHLLHQLAQEQQ' A
#
# COMPACT_ATOMS: atom_id res chain seq x y z
N MET A 1 1.97 2.93 -11.02
CA MET A 1 1.28 4.25 -10.97
C MET A 1 1.92 5.06 -9.87
N PRO A 2 2.34 6.32 -10.10
CA PRO A 2 2.80 7.20 -9.01
C PRO A 2 1.61 7.61 -8.13
N SER A 3 1.82 7.76 -6.82
CA SER A 3 0.77 8.31 -5.96
C SER A 3 0.49 9.77 -6.32
N GLY A 4 -0.79 10.14 -6.37
CA GLY A 4 -1.23 11.53 -6.49
C GLY A 4 -1.35 12.26 -5.14
N ALA A 5 -1.19 11.56 -4.02
CA ALA A 5 -1.34 12.10 -2.67
C ALA A 5 -0.02 12.03 -1.88
N GLY A 6 0.09 12.90 -0.87
CA GLY A 6 1.19 12.86 0.09
C GLY A 6 1.09 11.64 1.02
N HIS A 7 2.20 10.94 1.20
CA HIS A 7 2.34 9.84 2.17
C HIS A 7 3.67 9.97 2.91
N ASP A 8 3.77 9.43 4.12
CA ASP A 8 5.02 9.44 4.91
C ASP A 8 6.20 8.81 4.16
N ALA A 9 5.91 7.79 3.36
CA ALA A 9 6.85 7.13 2.45
C ALA A 9 7.62 8.11 1.54
N MET A 10 7.00 9.22 1.15
CA MET A 10 7.65 10.25 0.34
C MET A 10 8.78 10.96 1.09
N LYS A 11 8.67 11.10 2.41
CA LYS A 11 9.72 11.67 3.26
C LYS A 11 10.76 10.63 3.67
N LEU A 12 10.31 9.41 3.98
CA LEU A 12 11.21 8.31 4.38
C LEU A 12 12.21 7.92 3.29
N HIS A 13 11.89 8.15 2.01
CA HIS A 13 12.80 7.89 0.90
C HIS A 13 14.18 8.56 1.04
N GLU A 14 14.28 9.68 1.75
CA GLU A 14 15.55 10.39 1.96
C GLU A 14 16.56 9.60 2.81
N ILE A 15 16.09 8.66 3.63
CA ILE A 15 16.92 7.96 4.63
C ILE A 15 16.86 6.44 4.53
N MET A 16 15.95 5.87 3.74
CA MET A 16 15.84 4.42 3.52
C MET A 16 15.13 4.08 2.20
N PRO A 17 15.39 2.88 1.63
CA PRO A 17 14.56 2.32 0.57
C PRO A 17 13.10 2.19 1.02
N GLN A 18 12.16 2.52 0.13
CA GLN A 18 10.73 2.45 0.43
C GLN A 18 9.92 2.07 -0.80
N ALA A 19 8.77 1.44 -0.57
CA ALA A 19 7.76 1.14 -1.58
C ALA A 19 6.37 1.21 -0.94
N MET A 20 5.34 1.42 -1.77
CA MET A 20 3.94 1.39 -1.35
C MET A 20 3.17 0.37 -2.17
N LEU A 21 2.26 -0.37 -1.52
CA LEU A 21 1.29 -1.24 -2.18
C LEU A 21 -0.06 -0.52 -2.25
N PHE A 22 -0.61 -0.38 -3.46
CA PHE A 22 -1.90 0.26 -3.67
C PHE A 22 -2.98 -0.80 -3.84
N VAL A 23 -4.12 -0.57 -3.18
CA VAL A 23 -5.31 -1.41 -3.29
C VAL A 23 -6.43 -0.61 -3.93
N ARG A 24 -7.29 -1.31 -4.68
CA ARG A 24 -8.44 -0.70 -5.33
C ARG A 24 -9.42 -0.14 -4.29
N GLY A 25 -9.74 1.14 -4.42
CA GLY A 25 -10.89 1.76 -3.78
C GLY A 25 -12.15 1.61 -4.64
N MET A 26 -13.30 1.42 -3.99
CA MET A 26 -14.62 1.46 -4.61
C MET A 26 -15.02 2.91 -4.94
N ASN A 27 -16.20 3.10 -5.55
CA ASN A 27 -16.77 4.43 -5.79
C ASN A 27 -15.78 5.37 -6.53
N ALA A 28 -15.16 4.86 -7.58
CA ALA A 28 -14.13 5.53 -8.38
C ALA A 28 -12.87 5.94 -7.60
N GLY A 29 -12.56 5.24 -6.50
CA GLY A 29 -11.39 5.54 -5.67
C GLY A 29 -11.56 6.79 -4.81
N ILE A 30 -12.80 7.17 -4.46
CA ILE A 30 -13.04 8.29 -3.56
C ILE A 30 -12.41 8.01 -2.19
N SER A 31 -11.81 9.04 -1.59
CA SER A 31 -11.19 9.00 -0.28
C SER A 31 -11.51 10.27 0.52
N HIS A 32 -11.31 10.25 1.83
CA HIS A 32 -11.73 11.29 2.79
C HIS A 32 -13.23 11.61 2.69
N ASN A 33 -14.04 10.59 2.44
CA ASN A 33 -15.48 10.69 2.27
C ASN A 33 -16.18 9.51 2.96
N PRO A 34 -17.38 9.66 3.54
CA PRO A 34 -18.11 8.54 4.14
C PRO A 34 -18.41 7.37 3.19
N LEU A 35 -18.34 7.58 1.87
CA LEU A 35 -18.49 6.55 0.84
C LEU A 35 -17.16 5.89 0.45
N GLU A 36 -16.04 6.26 1.07
CA GLU A 36 -14.76 5.56 0.90
C GLU A 36 -14.88 4.12 1.38
N ALA A 37 -14.58 3.17 0.49
CA ALA A 37 -14.72 1.75 0.77
C ALA A 37 -13.77 0.91 -0.08
N SER A 38 -13.43 -0.27 0.42
CA SER A 38 -12.77 -1.35 -0.31
C SER A 38 -13.47 -2.67 0.01
N THR A 39 -13.40 -3.64 -0.90
CA THR A 39 -14.00 -4.96 -0.69
C THR A 39 -13.16 -5.81 0.26
N SER A 40 -13.79 -6.76 0.96
CA SER A 40 -13.05 -7.75 1.78
C SER A 40 -12.04 -8.54 0.96
N ASP A 41 -12.40 -8.87 -0.28
CA ASP A 41 -11.56 -9.69 -1.16
C ASP A 41 -10.31 -8.91 -1.59
N ASP A 42 -10.46 -7.63 -1.97
CA ASP A 42 -9.32 -6.76 -2.28
C ASP A 42 -8.41 -6.56 -1.05
N MET A 43 -9.00 -6.44 0.14
CA MET A 43 -8.24 -6.31 1.40
C MET A 43 -7.48 -7.60 1.75
N GLN A 44 -8.10 -8.77 1.58
CA GLN A 44 -7.43 -10.05 1.82
C GLN A 44 -6.24 -10.24 0.89
N LEU A 45 -6.42 -9.99 -0.41
CA LEU A 45 -5.33 -10.03 -1.39
C LEU A 45 -4.20 -9.06 -1.04
N SER A 46 -4.53 -7.87 -0.54
CA SER A 46 -3.52 -6.90 -0.08
C SER A 46 -2.72 -7.42 1.11
N VAL A 47 -3.38 -8.02 2.09
CA VAL A 47 -2.70 -8.58 3.27
C VAL A 47 -1.77 -9.71 2.83
N ASP A 48 -2.27 -10.65 2.01
CA ASP A 48 -1.47 -11.79 1.54
C ASP A 48 -0.23 -11.34 0.76
N ALA A 49 -0.40 -10.39 -0.16
CA ALA A 49 0.70 -9.83 -0.96
C ALA A 49 1.71 -9.08 -0.10
N PHE A 50 1.25 -8.25 0.85
CA PHE A 50 2.14 -7.49 1.71
C PHE A 50 2.88 -8.39 2.71
N THR A 51 2.22 -9.41 3.26
CA THR A 51 2.85 -10.44 4.10
C THR A 51 3.93 -11.19 3.32
N HIS A 52 3.67 -11.55 2.06
CA HIS A 52 4.67 -12.19 1.21
C HIS A 52 5.92 -11.31 1.04
N LEU A 53 5.71 -10.02 0.71
CA LEU A 53 6.81 -9.05 0.59
C LEU A 53 7.60 -8.91 1.89
N LEU A 54 6.93 -8.79 3.04
CA LEU A 54 7.59 -8.67 4.34
C LEU A 54 8.43 -9.91 4.67
N HIS A 55 7.92 -11.11 4.38
CA HIS A 55 8.69 -12.34 4.57
C HIS A 55 9.92 -12.39 3.66
N GLN A 56 9.80 -11.97 2.40
CA GLN A 56 10.94 -11.90 1.49
C GLN A 56 12.01 -10.92 2.01
N LEU A 57 11.61 -9.69 2.36
CA LEU A 57 12.53 -8.68 2.89
C LEU A 57 13.19 -9.12 4.21
N ALA A 58 12.48 -9.85 5.07
CA ALA A 58 13.04 -10.40 6.30
C ALA A 58 14.07 -11.51 6.06
N GLN A 59 14.02 -12.17 4.90
CA GLN A 59 14.92 -13.26 4.50
C GLN A 59 16.06 -12.79 3.59
N GLU A 60 15.96 -11.60 3.00
CA GLU A 60 17.05 -11.01 2.23
C GLU A 60 18.26 -10.77 3.15
N GLN A 61 19.36 -11.48 2.87
CA GLN A 61 20.66 -11.13 3.44
C GLN A 61 21.18 -9.90 2.70
N GLN A 62 21.52 -8.84 3.46
CA GLN A 62 22.14 -7.63 2.92
C GLN A 62 23.51 -7.91 2.30
#